data_AF-A0A093CCB7-F1
#
_entry.id   AF-A0A093CCB7-F1
#
_cell.length_a   1.000
_cell.length_b   1.000
_cell.length_c   1.000
_cell.angle_alpha   90.00
_cell.angle_beta   90.00
_cell.angle_gamma   90.00
#
_symmetry.space_group_name_H-M   'P 1'
#
loop_
_entity.id
_entity.type
_entity.pdbx_description
1 polymer ?
#
loop_
_entity_poly.entity_id
_entity_poly.type
_entity_poly.pdbx_seq_one_letter_code
_entity_poly.pdbx_strand_id
1 'polypeptide(L)'
;LFMQRMDTTLSNMKEKINNAQCALPLFTCLHVKPDVSELMFADWVEFSPYEIGMAKYGTFMSPDLFGSKFFMGTVVKKYTENPLHFLMGVWGSAFSILFNRVLGVSNSQNKGPTMEEELENIRLKHLVSNDSSDSEDESQHPKGTENTKANEEYQNSSQESWVQRMLMALVGDSALFNTREGRAGKVHNFMLGLNLNSCYPLSPLADLLTQESVEDDEPDTAVADPDEFERIYEPLDVKSKKIHIVDSGLTFNLPYPLILRPQRGVDLIISFDFSARPSDSSPPFKEILLAEKWAKMNKLPFPKIDPNVFDREGMKECYVFKPKDTSSEKDCPTIIHFVLANINFRKYKAPGVPRETQEEKDFADFDIFDDPNTPFSTFNFQYPNEAFKRLHDLMEFNTLNNIDVIKQAMMESIEYRKENPSRCSVSLSSVEARRFFNKNNLN
;
A
#
# COMPACT_ATOMS: atom_id res chain seq x y z
N LEU A 1 26.72 -7.32 -0.88
CA LEU A 1 25.49 -8.16 -0.80
C LEU A 1 24.32 -7.55 -1.59
N PHE A 2 23.92 -6.29 -1.38
CA PHE A 2 22.78 -5.68 -2.11
C PHE A 2 23.00 -5.54 -3.63
N MET A 3 24.17 -5.04 -4.04
CA MET A 3 24.54 -4.90 -5.47
C MET A 3 24.49 -6.22 -6.27
N GLN A 4 24.66 -7.37 -5.60
CA GLN A 4 24.68 -8.69 -6.26
C GLN A 4 23.27 -9.29 -6.48
N ARG A 5 22.20 -8.59 -6.06
CA ARG A 5 20.82 -9.07 -6.15
C ARG A 5 19.88 -8.07 -6.82
N MET A 6 20.41 -7.05 -7.50
CA MET A 6 19.61 -6.01 -8.15
C MET A 6 18.75 -6.56 -9.30
N ASP A 7 19.16 -7.67 -9.91
CA ASP A 7 18.43 -8.37 -10.98
C ASP A 7 17.32 -9.31 -10.46
N THR A 8 17.10 -9.39 -9.15
CA THR A 8 16.03 -10.20 -8.57
C THR A 8 14.68 -9.70 -9.06
N THR A 9 13.77 -10.58 -9.46
CA THR A 9 12.41 -10.24 -9.90
C THR A 9 11.34 -10.69 -8.89
N LEU A 10 10.09 -10.26 -9.08
CA LEU A 10 8.97 -10.73 -8.26
C LEU A 10 8.76 -12.25 -8.44
N SER A 11 8.94 -12.76 -9.66
CA SER A 11 8.85 -14.20 -9.95
C SER A 11 9.90 -15.03 -9.19
N ASN A 12 11.11 -14.51 -8.94
CA ASN A 12 12.13 -15.23 -8.15
C ASN A 12 11.66 -15.53 -6.72
N MET A 13 10.74 -14.74 -6.15
CA MET A 13 10.20 -15.01 -4.81
C MET A 13 9.46 -16.35 -4.72
N LYS A 14 9.01 -16.93 -5.84
CA LYS A 14 8.41 -18.28 -5.87
C LYS A 14 9.33 -19.33 -5.23
N GLU A 15 10.65 -19.18 -5.34
CA GLU A 15 11.63 -20.08 -4.71
C GLU A 15 11.49 -20.15 -3.19
N LYS A 16 10.94 -19.10 -2.57
CA LYS A 16 10.75 -19.00 -1.12
C LYS A 16 9.37 -19.46 -0.65
N ILE A 17 8.45 -19.77 -1.55
CA ILE A 17 7.06 -20.16 -1.21
C ILE A 17 6.53 -21.38 -1.95
N ASN A 18 7.33 -22.02 -2.81
CA ASN A 18 6.93 -23.15 -3.65
C ASN A 18 6.44 -24.39 -2.87
N ASN A 19 6.87 -24.57 -1.63
CA ASN A 19 6.42 -25.62 -0.71
C ASN A 19 5.58 -25.06 0.44
N ALA A 20 5.02 -23.85 0.29
CA ALA A 20 4.28 -23.13 1.33
C ALA A 20 5.07 -22.99 2.66
N GLN A 21 6.40 -22.95 2.59
CA GLN A 21 7.30 -22.80 3.73
C GLN A 21 7.29 -21.39 4.35
N CYS A 22 6.72 -20.42 3.65
CA CYS A 22 6.52 -19.05 4.11
C CYS A 22 5.12 -18.58 3.72
N ALA A 23 4.60 -17.58 4.44
CA ALA A 23 3.38 -16.89 4.04
C ALA A 23 3.53 -16.29 2.63
N LEU A 24 2.44 -16.26 1.87
CA LEU A 24 2.42 -15.67 0.52
C LEU A 24 2.63 -14.14 0.63
N PRO A 25 3.72 -13.57 0.10
CA PRO A 25 3.89 -12.14 0.10
C PRO A 25 2.92 -11.48 -0.89
N LEU A 26 2.26 -10.41 -0.43
CA LEU A 26 1.35 -9.60 -1.21
C LEU A 26 1.79 -8.14 -1.12
N PHE A 27 1.84 -7.45 -2.25
CA PHE A 27 2.18 -6.03 -2.36
C PHE A 27 1.11 -5.29 -3.15
N THR A 28 1.12 -3.96 -3.08
CA THR A 28 0.08 -3.13 -3.71
C THR A 28 0.62 -1.83 -4.27
N CYS A 29 -0.04 -1.36 -5.33
CA CYS A 29 -0.02 0.03 -5.75
C CYS A 29 -1.45 0.46 -6.13
N LEU A 30 -1.64 1.74 -6.41
CA LEU A 30 -2.89 2.26 -6.94
C LEU A 30 -2.74 2.52 -8.42
N HIS A 31 -3.73 2.11 -9.19
CA HIS A 31 -3.99 2.70 -10.49
C HIS A 31 -4.83 3.96 -10.36
N VAL A 32 -4.26 5.08 -10.79
CA VAL A 32 -4.92 6.38 -10.78
C VAL A 32 -5.53 6.69 -12.14
N LYS A 33 -6.81 7.06 -12.13
CA LYS A 33 -7.54 7.53 -13.30
C LYS A 33 -7.34 9.04 -13.49
N PRO A 34 -7.11 9.53 -14.72
CA PRO A 34 -6.88 10.95 -15.00
C PRO A 34 -8.04 11.88 -14.60
N ASP A 35 -9.28 11.42 -14.74
CA ASP A 35 -10.48 12.27 -14.61
C ASP A 35 -11.17 12.15 -13.24
N VAL A 36 -10.58 11.41 -12.31
CA VAL A 36 -11.08 11.23 -10.94
C VAL A 36 -10.34 12.21 -10.03
N SER A 37 -11.09 12.99 -9.23
CA SER A 37 -10.50 14.03 -8.38
C SER A 37 -10.06 13.51 -7.00
N GLU A 38 -10.43 12.29 -6.64
CA GLU A 38 -10.21 11.74 -5.30
C GLU A 38 -9.51 10.36 -5.33
N LEU A 39 -8.41 10.25 -4.57
CA LEU A 39 -7.56 9.05 -4.53
C LEU A 39 -8.29 7.86 -3.89
N MET A 40 -9.28 8.11 -3.03
CA MET A 40 -10.15 7.07 -2.46
C MET A 40 -10.88 6.21 -3.51
N PHE A 41 -10.97 6.69 -4.75
CA PHE A 41 -11.62 6.00 -5.86
C PHE A 41 -10.64 5.36 -6.85
N ALA A 42 -9.33 5.41 -6.56
CA ALA A 42 -8.33 4.72 -7.33
C ALA A 42 -8.50 3.19 -7.20
N ASP A 43 -8.13 2.47 -8.25
CA ASP A 43 -8.25 1.02 -8.28
C ASP A 43 -6.97 0.39 -7.71
N TRP A 44 -7.13 -0.54 -6.77
CA TRP A 44 -6.00 -1.22 -6.15
C TRP A 44 -5.45 -2.32 -7.07
N VAL A 45 -4.13 -2.32 -7.26
CA VAL A 45 -3.39 -3.34 -8.02
C VAL A 45 -2.66 -4.22 -7.03
N GLU A 46 -2.94 -5.51 -7.07
CA GLU A 46 -2.32 -6.51 -6.25
C GLU A 46 -1.14 -7.16 -6.96
N PHE A 47 -0.07 -7.42 -6.21
CA PHE A 47 1.12 -8.10 -6.67
C PHE A 47 1.41 -9.29 -5.76
N SER A 48 1.58 -10.46 -6.34
CA SER A 48 2.13 -11.64 -5.67
C SER A 48 3.19 -12.28 -6.56
N PRO A 49 4.02 -13.19 -6.02
CA PRO A 49 4.92 -13.95 -6.88
C PRO A 49 4.21 -14.74 -7.97
N TYR A 50 2.90 -15.03 -7.85
CA TYR A 50 2.15 -15.84 -8.82
C TYR A 50 1.42 -15.02 -9.87
N GLU A 51 0.87 -13.86 -9.50
CA GLU A 51 0.05 -13.03 -10.37
C GLU A 51 0.09 -11.55 -9.93
N ILE A 52 -0.15 -10.67 -10.90
CA ILE A 52 -0.38 -9.24 -10.72
C ILE A 52 -1.71 -8.88 -11.39
N GLY A 53 -2.53 -8.06 -10.74
CA GLY A 53 -3.80 -7.67 -11.35
C GLY A 53 -4.68 -6.79 -10.49
N MET A 54 -5.89 -6.56 -10.98
CA MET A 54 -6.91 -5.77 -10.28
C MET A 54 -8.07 -6.69 -9.93
N ALA A 55 -8.16 -7.05 -8.65
CA ALA A 55 -9.22 -7.93 -8.13
C ALA A 55 -10.61 -7.37 -8.41
N LYS A 56 -10.75 -6.04 -8.44
CA LYS A 56 -12.00 -5.35 -8.78
C LYS A 56 -12.57 -5.86 -10.11
N TYR A 57 -11.71 -6.00 -11.12
CA TYR A 57 -12.08 -6.44 -12.47
C TYR A 57 -11.84 -7.94 -12.72
N GLY A 58 -11.45 -8.71 -11.69
CA GLY A 58 -11.08 -10.13 -11.85
C GLY A 58 -9.98 -10.38 -12.88
N THR A 59 -9.15 -9.38 -13.21
CA THR A 59 -8.19 -9.46 -14.31
C THR A 59 -6.76 -9.51 -13.78
N PHE A 60 -6.07 -10.59 -14.09
CA PHE A 60 -4.74 -10.91 -13.59
C PHE A 60 -3.84 -11.45 -14.70
N MET A 61 -2.53 -11.31 -14.50
CA MET A 61 -1.49 -11.85 -15.37
C MET A 61 -0.30 -12.34 -14.56
N SER A 62 0.56 -13.16 -15.16
CA SER A 62 1.83 -13.55 -14.55
C SER A 62 2.75 -12.33 -14.36
N PRO A 63 3.59 -12.29 -13.30
CA PRO A 63 4.45 -11.14 -13.03
C PRO A 63 5.40 -10.76 -14.17
N ASP A 64 5.89 -11.75 -14.94
CA ASP A 64 6.77 -11.54 -16.08
C ASP A 64 6.10 -10.84 -17.28
N LEU A 65 4.78 -10.68 -17.24
CA LEU A 65 4.02 -9.94 -18.25
C LEU A 65 3.74 -8.49 -17.83
N PHE A 66 3.95 -8.13 -16.56
CA PHE A 66 3.69 -6.76 -16.09
C PHE A 66 4.67 -5.76 -16.73
N GLY A 67 4.11 -4.82 -17.47
CA GLY A 67 4.85 -3.87 -18.31
C GLY A 67 4.92 -4.26 -19.80
N SER A 68 4.45 -5.46 -20.18
CA SER A 68 4.28 -5.87 -21.58
C SER A 68 3.13 -5.14 -22.27
N LYS A 69 3.15 -5.04 -23.61
CA LYS A 69 2.02 -4.50 -24.37
C LYS A 69 0.95 -5.59 -24.54
N PHE A 70 -0.30 -5.23 -24.28
CA PHE A 70 -1.48 -6.08 -24.48
C PHE A 70 -2.44 -5.46 -25.47
N PHE A 71 -3.27 -6.30 -26.10
CA PHE A 71 -4.48 -5.88 -26.82
C PHE A 71 -5.52 -7.00 -26.72
N MET A 72 -6.74 -6.66 -26.29
CA MET A 72 -7.86 -7.60 -26.12
C MET A 72 -7.47 -8.85 -25.30
N GLY A 73 -6.72 -8.65 -24.20
CA GLY A 73 -6.27 -9.73 -23.32
C GLY A 73 -5.11 -10.59 -23.86
N THR A 74 -4.59 -10.28 -25.05
CA THR A 74 -3.45 -10.98 -25.66
C THR A 74 -2.19 -10.14 -25.57
N VAL A 75 -1.06 -10.75 -25.21
CA VAL A 75 0.26 -10.08 -25.22
C VAL A 75 0.68 -9.84 -26.67
N VAL A 76 0.76 -8.58 -27.08
CA VAL A 76 1.22 -8.20 -28.43
C VAL A 76 2.74 -7.98 -28.48
N LYS A 77 3.36 -7.55 -27.38
CA LYS A 77 4.80 -7.44 -27.24
C LYS A 77 5.22 -7.73 -25.81
N LYS A 78 5.95 -8.83 -25.63
CA LYS A 78 6.53 -9.22 -24.35
C LYS A 78 7.86 -8.50 -24.13
N TYR A 79 8.04 -7.92 -22.95
CA TYR A 79 9.34 -7.40 -22.49
C TYR A 79 9.91 -8.31 -21.40
N THR A 80 11.17 -8.06 -21.02
CA THR A 80 11.77 -8.69 -19.85
C THR A 80 11.02 -8.27 -18.58
N GLU A 81 10.88 -9.20 -17.63
CA GLU A 81 10.29 -8.89 -16.32
C GLU A 81 11.03 -7.73 -15.67
N ASN A 82 10.27 -6.78 -15.11
CA ASN A 82 10.86 -5.67 -14.39
C ASN A 82 11.60 -6.19 -13.14
N PRO A 83 12.80 -5.65 -12.83
CA PRO A 83 13.50 -6.02 -11.61
C PRO A 83 12.69 -5.57 -10.39
N LEU A 84 12.85 -6.27 -9.27
CA LEU A 84 12.08 -6.05 -8.05
C LEU A 84 12.24 -4.61 -7.54
N HIS A 85 13.42 -4.02 -7.69
CA HIS A 85 13.66 -2.63 -7.26
C HIS A 85 12.84 -1.60 -8.06
N PHE A 86 12.46 -1.90 -9.31
CA PHE A 86 11.49 -1.08 -10.06
C PHE A 86 10.12 -1.13 -9.39
N LEU A 87 9.65 -2.34 -9.03
CA LEU A 87 8.38 -2.50 -8.31
C LEU A 87 8.42 -1.85 -6.93
N MET A 88 9.54 -1.94 -6.21
CA MET A 88 9.74 -1.23 -4.94
C MET A 88 9.65 0.29 -5.11
N GLY A 89 10.20 0.83 -6.21
CA GLY A 89 10.05 2.24 -6.57
C GLY A 89 8.61 2.64 -6.87
N VAL A 90 7.83 1.77 -7.50
CA VAL A 90 6.39 1.97 -7.72
C VAL A 90 5.61 1.93 -6.39
N TRP A 91 5.86 0.92 -5.56
CA TRP A 91 5.17 0.74 -4.28
C TRP A 91 5.47 1.86 -3.28
N GLY A 92 6.65 2.48 -3.36
CA GLY A 92 7.07 3.63 -2.55
C GLY A 92 7.13 4.96 -3.33
N SER A 93 6.33 5.12 -4.37
CA SER A 93 6.45 6.30 -5.27
C SER A 93 6.03 7.62 -4.62
N ALA A 94 5.52 7.65 -3.38
CA ALA A 94 5.31 8.90 -2.66
C ALA A 94 6.64 9.68 -2.55
N PHE A 95 7.75 8.97 -2.35
CA PHE A 95 9.09 9.56 -2.29
C PHE A 95 9.60 10.05 -3.64
N SER A 96 9.21 9.44 -4.76
CA SER A 96 9.58 9.95 -6.09
C SER A 96 8.79 11.22 -6.39
N ILE A 97 7.51 11.29 -6.04
CA ILE A 97 6.68 12.49 -6.23
C ILE A 97 7.25 13.67 -5.42
N LEU A 98 7.65 13.41 -4.17
CA LEU A 98 8.21 14.39 -3.24
C LEU A 98 9.75 14.39 -3.21
N PHE A 99 10.40 13.93 -4.27
CA PHE A 99 11.86 13.71 -4.30
C PHE A 99 12.70 14.94 -3.93
N ASN A 100 12.23 16.14 -4.30
CA ASN A 100 12.92 17.39 -3.98
C ASN A 100 13.00 17.64 -2.46
N ARG A 101 11.99 17.18 -1.70
CA ARG A 101 11.94 17.27 -0.23
C ARG A 101 12.86 16.24 0.41
N VAL A 102 12.86 15.00 -0.11
CA VAL A 102 13.78 13.94 0.32
C VAL A 102 15.25 14.39 0.19
N LEU A 103 15.56 15.18 -0.84
CA LEU A 103 16.91 15.73 -1.06
C LEU A 103 17.21 17.04 -0.31
N GLY A 104 16.23 17.63 0.39
CA GLY A 104 16.41 18.84 1.19
C GLY A 104 16.46 20.16 0.40
N VAL A 105 15.96 20.20 -0.83
CA VAL A 105 16.10 21.36 -1.75
C VAL A 105 15.01 22.44 -1.54
N SER A 106 14.29 22.40 -0.43
CA SER A 106 13.41 23.49 -0.01
C SER A 106 14.21 24.54 0.80
N ASN A 107 14.20 25.79 0.33
CA ASN A 107 14.90 26.93 0.93
C ASN A 107 14.87 26.97 2.47
N SER A 108 16.08 27.04 3.04
CA SER A 108 16.49 27.56 4.34
C SER A 108 15.38 28.04 5.29
N GLN A 109 14.88 27.14 6.14
CA GLN A 109 14.61 27.30 7.58
C GLN A 109 14.02 25.99 8.12
N ASN A 110 14.55 25.47 9.23
CA ASN A 110 14.03 24.30 9.93
C ASN A 110 12.56 24.51 10.34
N LYS A 111 11.64 23.96 9.54
CA LYS A 111 10.27 23.46 9.82
C LYS A 111 9.49 23.41 8.50
N GLY A 112 9.81 22.45 7.64
CA GLY A 112 8.94 22.08 6.52
C GLY A 112 7.77 21.23 7.02
N PRO A 113 6.61 21.21 6.32
CA PRO A 113 5.50 20.33 6.67
C PRO A 113 5.91 18.86 6.57
N THR A 114 5.25 18.00 7.35
CA THR A 114 5.49 16.55 7.32
C THR A 114 5.15 15.96 5.95
N MET A 115 5.56 14.72 5.67
CA MET A 115 5.21 14.09 4.39
C MET A 115 3.70 13.97 4.28
N GLU A 116 3.04 13.66 5.39
CA GLU A 116 1.60 13.48 5.51
C GLU A 116 0.85 14.79 5.24
N GLU A 117 1.31 15.91 5.79
CA GLU A 117 0.77 17.25 5.52
C GLU A 117 0.94 17.66 4.04
N GLU A 118 2.05 17.28 3.40
CA GLU A 118 2.21 17.51 1.97
C GLU A 118 1.30 16.63 1.13
N LEU A 119 1.19 15.33 1.47
CA LEU A 119 0.35 14.37 0.78
C LEU A 119 -1.12 14.78 0.81
N GLU A 120 -1.61 15.30 1.94
CA GLU A 120 -2.98 15.85 2.06
C GLU A 120 -3.24 17.01 1.09
N ASN A 121 -2.20 17.75 0.70
CA ASN A 121 -2.29 18.87 -0.24
C ASN A 121 -2.07 18.48 -1.71
N ILE A 122 -1.67 17.24 -2.01
CA ILE A 122 -1.46 16.80 -3.38
C ILE A 122 -2.82 16.58 -4.06
N ARG A 123 -3.14 17.44 -5.03
CA ARG A 123 -4.26 17.20 -5.95
C ARG A 123 -3.88 16.21 -7.04
N LEU A 124 -4.81 15.33 -7.40
CA LEU A 124 -4.66 14.30 -8.45
C LEU A 124 -4.22 14.84 -9.82
N LYS A 125 -4.68 16.04 -10.19
CA LYS A 125 -4.26 16.74 -11.42
C LYS A 125 -2.77 17.05 -11.48
N HIS A 126 -2.06 17.00 -10.35
CA HIS A 126 -0.61 17.15 -10.31
C HIS A 126 0.14 15.82 -10.54
N LEU A 127 -0.54 14.68 -10.47
CA LEU A 127 0.01 13.34 -10.67
C LEU A 127 -0.23 12.80 -12.08
N VAL A 128 -1.29 13.28 -12.75
CA VAL A 128 -1.73 12.80 -14.07
C VAL A 128 -1.99 13.98 -15.02
N SER A 129 -1.39 13.96 -16.22
CA SER A 129 -1.69 14.90 -17.33
C SER A 129 -2.48 14.19 -18.43
N ASN A 130 -3.36 14.92 -19.13
CA ASN A 130 -4.28 14.43 -20.17
C ASN A 130 -3.67 14.42 -21.59
N ASP A 131 -2.39 14.10 -21.72
CA ASP A 131 -1.74 14.08 -23.04
C ASP A 131 -1.94 12.72 -23.73
N SER A 132 -3.05 12.63 -24.47
CA SER A 132 -3.38 11.51 -25.37
C SER A 132 -2.60 11.53 -26.69
N SER A 133 -1.58 12.38 -26.84
CA SER A 133 -0.75 12.48 -28.05
C SER A 133 0.59 11.76 -27.91
N ASP A 134 0.57 10.44 -27.66
CA ASP A 134 1.74 9.60 -27.88
C ASP A 134 1.78 9.20 -29.37
N SER A 135 2.28 10.09 -30.21
CA SER A 135 2.86 9.73 -31.50
C SER A 135 4.11 8.90 -31.24
N GLU A 136 4.04 7.61 -31.56
CA GLU A 136 5.24 6.76 -31.59
C GLU A 136 6.17 7.27 -32.69
N ASP A 137 7.23 7.97 -32.30
CA ASP A 137 8.43 8.09 -33.15
C ASP A 137 9.68 7.95 -32.26
N GLU A 138 10.25 6.75 -32.26
CA GLU A 138 11.60 6.51 -31.77
C GLU A 138 12.60 7.17 -32.73
N SER A 139 12.86 8.46 -32.54
CA SER A 139 14.05 9.10 -33.12
C SER A 139 14.85 9.80 -32.02
N GLN A 140 15.96 9.18 -31.64
CA GLN A 140 16.98 9.79 -30.79
C GLN A 140 17.62 10.96 -31.54
N HIS A 141 17.35 12.20 -31.11
CA HIS A 141 18.26 13.31 -31.34
C HIS A 141 18.27 14.24 -30.12
N PRO A 142 19.45 14.53 -29.53
CA PRO A 142 19.54 15.47 -28.43
C PRO A 142 19.43 16.90 -28.99
N LYS A 143 18.33 17.58 -28.71
CA LYS A 143 18.26 19.04 -28.86
C LYS A 143 18.70 19.68 -27.55
N GLY A 144 19.97 20.04 -27.49
CA GLY A 144 20.48 20.96 -26.47
C GLY A 144 19.92 22.35 -26.71
N THR A 145 19.24 22.91 -25.70
CA THR A 145 18.99 24.34 -25.62
C THR A 145 19.70 24.84 -24.36
N GLU A 146 20.82 25.52 -24.58
CA GLU A 146 21.51 26.29 -23.54
C GLU A 146 20.55 27.34 -22.99
N ASN A 147 20.12 27.19 -21.75
CA ASN A 147 19.36 28.22 -21.06
C ASN A 147 20.35 29.14 -20.34
N THR A 148 20.78 30.21 -21.01
CA THR A 148 21.79 31.18 -20.55
C THR A 148 21.28 32.16 -19.47
N LYS A 149 20.35 31.72 -18.61
CA LYS A 149 19.76 32.54 -17.54
C LYS A 149 19.70 31.84 -16.18
N ALA A 150 20.68 30.99 -15.88
CA ALA A 150 20.83 30.36 -14.57
C ALA A 150 22.17 30.74 -13.88
N ASN A 151 22.76 31.88 -14.24
CA ASN A 151 24.10 32.26 -13.79
C ASN A 151 24.17 33.45 -12.83
N GLU A 152 23.04 33.85 -12.23
CA GLU A 152 23.02 34.92 -11.22
C GLU A 152 22.19 34.51 -9.99
N GLU A 153 22.56 33.38 -9.38
CA GLU A 153 22.29 33.11 -7.96
C GLU A 153 23.39 32.17 -7.39
N TYR A 154 24.63 32.43 -7.83
CA TYR A 154 25.82 31.71 -7.38
C TYR A 154 26.55 32.55 -6.32
N GLN A 155 25.97 32.62 -5.12
CA GLN A 155 26.73 32.82 -3.87
C GLN A 155 25.78 32.82 -2.66
N ASN A 156 26.07 31.90 -1.73
CA ASN A 156 25.54 31.77 -0.38
C ASN A 156 24.39 30.78 -0.15
N SER A 157 24.75 29.49 -0.10
CA SER A 157 24.32 28.63 1.01
C SER A 157 25.28 27.43 1.18
N SER A 158 25.69 27.22 2.43
CA SER A 158 26.59 26.17 2.89
C SER A 158 25.80 25.00 3.50
N GLN A 159 26.31 23.78 3.30
CA GLN A 159 25.84 22.46 3.78
C GLN A 159 24.92 21.65 2.84
N GLU A 160 25.34 21.46 1.59
CA GLU A 160 24.85 20.32 0.79
C GLU A 160 25.99 19.34 0.55
N SER A 161 25.71 18.04 0.72
CA SER A 161 26.66 16.98 0.40
C SER A 161 26.96 17.01 -1.10
N TRP A 162 28.23 16.87 -1.48
CA TRP A 162 28.65 16.81 -2.88
C TRP A 162 27.87 15.75 -3.70
N VAL A 163 27.43 14.67 -3.04
CA VAL A 163 26.57 13.63 -3.62
C VAL A 163 25.18 14.17 -3.98
N GLN A 164 24.57 15.01 -3.13
CA GLN A 164 23.27 15.63 -3.40
C GLN A 164 23.37 16.56 -4.62
N ARG A 165 24.45 17.32 -4.74
CA ARG A 165 24.69 18.20 -5.91
C ARG A 165 24.91 17.42 -7.19
N MET A 166 25.70 16.34 -7.14
CA MET A 166 25.91 15.47 -8.29
C MET A 166 24.62 14.78 -8.73
N LEU A 167 23.82 14.31 -7.75
CA LEU A 167 22.55 13.64 -8.02
C LEU A 167 21.51 14.64 -8.57
N MET A 168 21.45 15.85 -8.03
CA MET A 168 20.64 16.96 -8.56
C MET A 168 21.04 17.35 -9.99
N ALA A 169 22.33 17.41 -10.30
CA ALA A 169 22.80 17.71 -11.66
C ALA A 169 22.42 16.61 -12.66
N LEU A 170 22.60 15.33 -12.28
CA LEU A 170 22.21 14.19 -13.12
C LEU A 170 20.70 14.05 -13.30
N VAL A 171 19.92 14.39 -12.27
CA VAL A 171 18.45 14.28 -12.27
C VAL A 171 17.81 15.50 -12.95
N GLY A 172 18.33 16.71 -12.71
CA GLY A 172 17.81 17.97 -13.27
C GLY A 172 17.95 18.08 -14.79
N ASP A 173 18.96 17.43 -15.38
CA ASP A 173 19.15 17.36 -16.84
C ASP A 173 18.18 16.39 -17.52
N SER A 174 17.48 15.54 -16.76
CA SER A 174 16.55 14.55 -17.31
C SER A 174 15.11 15.05 -17.28
N ALA A 175 14.50 15.19 -18.46
CA ALA A 175 13.10 15.58 -18.60
C ALA A 175 12.11 14.67 -17.83
N LEU A 176 12.52 13.43 -17.53
CA LEU A 176 11.76 12.44 -16.76
C LEU A 176 11.55 12.82 -15.28
N PHE A 177 12.46 13.58 -14.67
CA PHE A 177 12.35 13.92 -13.24
C PHE A 177 11.92 15.37 -13.00
N ASN A 178 11.77 16.16 -14.06
CA ASN A 178 11.39 17.57 -13.97
C ASN A 178 9.88 17.79 -13.81
N THR A 179 9.04 16.79 -14.14
CA THR A 179 7.58 16.86 -13.94
C THR A 179 7.14 15.87 -12.86
N ARG A 180 6.13 16.23 -12.07
CA ARG A 180 5.47 15.31 -11.12
C ARG A 180 4.88 14.09 -11.83
N GLU A 181 4.47 14.26 -13.08
CA GLU A 181 4.02 13.19 -13.97
C GLU A 181 5.11 12.17 -14.29
N GLY A 182 6.34 12.61 -14.57
CA GLY A 182 7.46 11.70 -14.82
C GLY A 182 7.97 10.99 -13.55
N ARG A 183 7.54 11.47 -12.37
CA ARG A 183 7.83 10.85 -11.07
C ARG A 183 6.79 9.79 -10.65
N ALA A 184 5.58 9.83 -11.20
CA ALA A 184 4.60 8.76 -11.05
C ALA A 184 4.95 7.58 -11.99
N GLY A 185 4.73 6.34 -11.55
CA GLY A 185 5.00 5.18 -12.38
C GLY A 185 4.04 5.12 -13.58
N LYS A 186 4.57 4.86 -14.78
CA LYS A 186 3.77 4.59 -15.99
C LYS A 186 4.10 3.21 -16.53
N VAL A 187 3.06 2.40 -16.81
CA VAL A 187 3.20 1.08 -17.43
C VAL A 187 2.19 0.90 -18.57
N HIS A 188 2.46 -0.04 -19.48
CA HIS A 188 1.50 -0.40 -20.52
C HIS A 188 0.20 -0.95 -19.91
N ASN A 189 -0.93 -0.53 -20.48
CA ASN A 189 -2.26 -0.92 -20.00
C ASN A 189 -2.53 -2.38 -20.39
N PHE A 190 -2.52 -3.29 -19.41
CA PHE A 190 -2.85 -4.71 -19.65
C PHE A 190 -4.35 -4.93 -19.93
N MET A 191 -5.19 -3.92 -19.70
CA MET A 191 -6.62 -3.93 -19.97
C MET A 191 -6.97 -3.37 -21.37
N LEU A 192 -5.97 -2.99 -22.18
CA LEU A 192 -6.19 -2.32 -23.46
C LEU A 192 -7.07 -3.15 -24.40
N GLY A 193 -8.17 -2.56 -24.85
CA GLY A 193 -9.12 -3.17 -25.79
C GLY A 193 -10.04 -4.23 -25.20
N LEU A 194 -10.01 -4.46 -23.88
CA LEU A 194 -10.98 -5.35 -23.23
C LEU A 194 -12.38 -4.72 -23.22
N ASN A 195 -13.40 -5.58 -23.17
CA ASN A 195 -14.76 -5.16 -22.84
C ASN A 195 -15.02 -5.47 -21.36
N LEU A 196 -15.23 -4.45 -20.54
CA LEU A 196 -15.47 -4.60 -19.11
C LEU A 196 -16.98 -4.55 -18.84
N ASN A 197 -17.51 -5.62 -18.25
CA ASN A 197 -18.84 -5.61 -17.64
C ASN A 197 -18.71 -5.16 -16.17
N SER A 198 -19.67 -4.38 -15.69
CA SER A 198 -19.74 -3.94 -14.29
C SER A 198 -20.13 -5.13 -13.39
N CYS A 199 -19.16 -5.75 -12.74
CA CYS A 199 -19.36 -6.76 -11.70
C CYS A 199 -18.58 -6.37 -10.44
N TYR A 200 -19.26 -5.81 -9.44
CA TYR A 200 -18.63 -5.46 -8.15
C TYR A 200 -19.55 -5.89 -7.01
N PRO A 201 -19.03 -6.68 -6.06
CA PRO A 201 -18.08 -6.20 -5.04
C PRO A 201 -16.80 -7.08 -5.01
N LEU A 202 -15.70 -6.57 -5.59
CA LEU A 202 -14.35 -7.19 -5.74
C LEU A 202 -14.33 -8.67 -6.19
N SER A 203 -14.63 -8.83 -7.48
CA SER A 203 -15.26 -10.01 -8.04
C SER A 203 -14.29 -11.09 -8.58
N PRO A 204 -14.66 -12.38 -8.45
CA PRO A 204 -14.43 -13.46 -9.40
C PRO A 204 -15.75 -13.80 -10.10
N LEU A 205 -16.45 -12.74 -10.51
CA LEU A 205 -17.77 -12.63 -11.12
C LEU A 205 -18.97 -12.69 -10.14
N ALA A 206 -18.84 -12.17 -8.92
CA ALA A 206 -19.93 -11.75 -8.00
C ALA A 206 -21.20 -12.65 -7.89
N ASP A 207 -21.05 -13.98 -7.99
CA ASP A 207 -22.12 -14.98 -8.08
C ASP A 207 -22.98 -14.91 -9.37
N LEU A 208 -22.30 -14.59 -10.47
CA LEU A 208 -22.59 -14.80 -11.89
C LEU A 208 -23.86 -14.21 -12.54
N LEU A 209 -24.77 -13.50 -11.85
CA LEU A 209 -25.92 -12.66 -12.34
C LEU A 209 -27.16 -12.92 -11.46
N THR A 210 -27.34 -12.23 -10.33
CA THR A 210 -28.66 -12.19 -9.66
C THR A 210 -29.48 -11.02 -10.19
N GLN A 211 -30.51 -11.37 -10.97
CA GLN A 211 -31.63 -10.52 -11.33
C GLN A 211 -32.50 -10.21 -10.10
N GLU A 212 -33.16 -9.05 -10.19
CA GLU A 212 -34.19 -8.49 -9.32
C GLU A 212 -33.71 -7.60 -8.16
N SER A 213 -34.14 -6.35 -8.29
CA SER A 213 -34.15 -5.26 -7.31
C SER A 213 -34.22 -5.75 -5.86
N VAL A 214 -33.19 -5.43 -5.09
CA VAL A 214 -33.24 -5.54 -3.63
C VAL A 214 -33.22 -4.13 -3.07
N GLU A 215 -34.24 -3.90 -2.25
CA GLU A 215 -34.76 -2.65 -1.73
C GLU A 215 -33.72 -1.82 -0.97
N ASP A 216 -33.90 -0.50 -1.05
CA ASP A 216 -33.15 0.51 -0.31
C ASP A 216 -33.20 0.25 1.20
N ASP A 217 -32.16 -0.37 1.76
CA ASP A 217 -31.87 -0.24 3.18
C ASP A 217 -31.44 1.21 3.43
N GLU A 218 -32.25 1.94 4.19
CA GLU A 218 -32.06 3.35 4.51
C GLU A 218 -30.60 3.64 4.93
N PRO A 219 -29.94 4.65 4.33
CA PRO A 219 -28.64 5.07 4.80
C PRO A 219 -28.81 5.69 6.18
N ASP A 220 -28.17 5.10 7.19
CA ASP A 220 -27.93 5.75 8.48
C ASP A 220 -27.21 7.08 8.20
N THR A 221 -28.00 8.15 8.16
CA THR A 221 -27.61 9.52 7.79
C THR A 221 -26.71 10.11 8.87
N ALA A 222 -25.40 9.93 8.72
CA ALA A 222 -24.44 10.69 9.51
C ALA A 222 -23.11 11.03 8.81
N VAL A 223 -22.74 10.41 7.68
CA VAL A 223 -21.37 10.65 7.13
C VAL A 223 -21.25 10.51 5.59
N ALA A 224 -22.23 10.90 4.80
CA ALA A 224 -22.06 10.85 3.33
C ALA A 224 -23.04 11.77 2.58
N ASP A 225 -22.50 12.60 1.70
CA ASP A 225 -23.24 13.29 0.64
C ASP A 225 -23.55 12.26 -0.47
N PRO A 226 -24.81 12.07 -0.91
CA PRO A 226 -25.17 11.06 -1.91
C PRO A 226 -24.41 11.18 -3.23
N ASP A 227 -23.96 12.40 -3.57
CA ASP A 227 -23.25 12.72 -4.82
C ASP A 227 -21.74 12.39 -4.78
N GLU A 228 -21.17 12.03 -3.61
CA GLU A 228 -19.73 11.71 -3.46
C GLU A 228 -19.36 10.36 -4.11
N PHE A 229 -20.34 9.50 -4.41
CA PHE A 229 -20.11 8.08 -4.76
C PHE A 229 -20.36 7.68 -6.21
N GLU A 230 -20.85 8.57 -7.08
CA GLU A 230 -21.23 8.19 -8.46
C GLU A 230 -20.05 7.62 -9.27
N ARG A 231 -18.82 8.10 -9.02
CA ARG A 231 -17.65 7.76 -9.84
C ARG A 231 -16.84 6.55 -9.38
N ILE A 232 -17.14 5.97 -8.22
CA ILE A 232 -16.40 4.79 -7.71
C ILE A 232 -16.61 3.56 -8.60
N TYR A 233 -17.76 3.54 -9.28
CA TYR A 233 -18.19 2.47 -10.18
C TYR A 233 -17.82 2.72 -11.65
N GLU A 234 -17.23 3.86 -11.99
CA GLU A 234 -16.74 4.09 -13.35
C GLU A 234 -15.65 3.07 -13.70
N PRO A 235 -15.80 2.29 -14.78
CA PRO A 235 -14.81 1.28 -15.15
C PRO A 235 -13.49 1.93 -15.55
N LEU A 236 -12.40 1.17 -15.44
CA LEU A 236 -11.08 1.57 -15.91
C LEU A 236 -11.10 1.90 -17.41
N ASP A 237 -10.35 2.92 -17.81
CA ASP A 237 -10.21 3.26 -19.23
C ASP A 237 -9.41 2.18 -19.97
N VAL A 238 -10.12 1.39 -20.76
CA VAL A 238 -9.58 0.33 -21.63
C VAL A 238 -9.08 0.85 -22.97
N LYS A 239 -9.14 2.16 -23.24
CA LYS A 239 -8.68 2.78 -24.50
C LYS A 239 -7.30 3.40 -24.35
N SER A 240 -6.93 3.89 -23.17
CA SER A 240 -5.58 4.40 -22.93
C SER A 240 -4.51 3.30 -23.09
N LYS A 241 -3.44 3.62 -23.81
CA LYS A 241 -2.29 2.72 -24.05
C LYS A 241 -1.46 2.46 -22.78
N LYS A 242 -1.55 3.33 -21.79
CA LYS A 242 -0.74 3.30 -20.56
C LYS A 242 -1.61 3.62 -19.35
N ILE A 243 -1.21 3.10 -18.20
CA ILE A 243 -1.83 3.39 -16.91
C ILE A 243 -0.81 4.01 -15.97
N HIS A 244 -1.30 4.92 -15.12
CA HIS A 244 -0.54 5.51 -14.03
C HIS A 244 -0.66 4.63 -12.80
N ILE A 245 0.47 4.31 -12.19
CA ILE A 245 0.59 3.53 -10.98
C ILE A 245 1.39 4.29 -9.94
N VAL A 246 0.89 4.34 -8.71
CA VAL A 246 1.48 5.11 -7.60
C VAL A 246 1.35 4.37 -6.27
N ASP A 247 2.10 4.84 -5.29
CA ASP A 247 2.04 4.42 -3.89
C ASP A 247 0.60 4.39 -3.35
N SER A 248 0.27 3.31 -2.62
CA SER A 248 -1.07 3.16 -2.03
C SER A 248 -1.27 4.00 -0.77
N GLY A 249 -0.19 4.43 -0.13
CA GLY A 249 -0.23 5.35 1.02
C GLY A 249 -0.80 6.73 0.68
N LEU A 250 -0.98 7.04 -0.62
CA LEU A 250 -1.72 8.22 -1.06
C LEU A 250 -3.22 8.14 -0.76
N THR A 251 -3.77 6.95 -0.50
CA THR A 251 -5.18 6.75 -0.11
C THR A 251 -5.33 6.45 1.37
N PHE A 252 -4.70 5.37 1.84
CA PHE A 252 -4.50 5.07 3.26
C PHE A 252 -3.36 4.06 3.42
N ASN A 253 -2.66 4.09 4.55
CA ASN A 253 -1.40 3.37 4.77
C ASN A 253 -1.53 1.89 5.17
N LEU A 254 -2.73 1.31 5.13
CA LEU A 254 -2.98 -0.08 5.54
C LEU A 254 -3.48 -0.92 4.34
N PRO A 255 -2.80 -2.01 3.93
CA PRO A 255 -3.11 -2.73 2.70
C PRO A 255 -4.32 -3.68 2.80
N TYR A 256 -5.39 -3.26 3.49
CA TYR A 256 -6.64 -4.02 3.65
C TYR A 256 -7.26 -4.53 2.34
N PRO A 257 -7.23 -3.78 1.21
CA PRO A 257 -7.79 -4.26 -0.06
C PRO A 257 -7.19 -5.57 -0.55
N LEU A 258 -5.94 -5.88 -0.16
CA LEU A 258 -5.32 -7.17 -0.47
C LEU A 258 -5.97 -8.30 0.33
N ILE A 259 -6.10 -8.15 1.64
CA ILE A 259 -6.54 -9.25 2.52
C ILE A 259 -8.06 -9.39 2.61
N LEU A 260 -8.81 -8.32 2.34
CA LEU A 260 -10.29 -8.33 2.28
C LEU A 260 -10.84 -8.86 0.96
N ARG A 261 -9.97 -9.29 0.02
CA ARG A 261 -10.39 -10.02 -1.18
C ARG A 261 -11.19 -11.26 -0.75
N PRO A 262 -12.50 -11.38 -1.06
CA PRO A 262 -13.37 -12.40 -0.45
C PRO A 262 -12.88 -13.83 -0.65
N GLN A 263 -12.21 -14.11 -1.78
CA GLN A 263 -11.68 -15.42 -2.12
C GLN A 263 -10.53 -15.89 -1.24
N ARG A 264 -9.95 -14.99 -0.43
CA ARG A 264 -8.93 -15.35 0.55
C ARG A 264 -9.52 -15.87 1.85
N GLY A 265 -10.76 -15.50 2.19
CA GLY A 265 -11.44 -15.96 3.41
C GLY A 265 -10.60 -15.78 4.67
N VAL A 266 -10.02 -14.58 4.87
CA VAL A 266 -9.20 -14.27 6.04
C VAL A 266 -10.11 -13.95 7.23
N ASP A 267 -10.01 -14.73 8.31
CA ASP A 267 -10.83 -14.52 9.52
C ASP A 267 -10.12 -13.72 10.62
N LEU A 268 -8.77 -13.75 10.62
CA LEU A 268 -7.95 -13.05 11.61
C LEU A 268 -6.89 -12.22 10.89
N ILE A 269 -6.91 -10.92 11.14
CA ILE A 269 -5.97 -9.95 10.58
C ILE A 269 -5.12 -9.40 11.74
N ILE A 270 -3.81 -9.59 11.66
CA ILE A 270 -2.86 -8.97 12.60
C ILE A 270 -2.20 -7.81 11.84
N SER A 271 -2.74 -6.61 12.04
CA SER A 271 -2.31 -5.37 11.42
C SER A 271 -1.23 -4.69 12.25
N PHE A 272 -0.23 -4.11 11.59
CA PHE A 272 0.79 -3.28 12.20
C PHE A 272 0.77 -1.90 11.53
N ASP A 273 0.47 -0.86 12.29
CA ASP A 273 0.40 0.51 11.80
C ASP A 273 1.61 1.33 12.26
N PHE A 274 2.35 1.82 11.26
CA PHE A 274 3.54 2.67 11.43
C PHE A 274 3.30 4.10 10.93
N SER A 275 2.05 4.47 10.68
CA SER A 275 1.71 5.78 10.14
C SER A 275 2.12 6.88 11.10
N ALA A 276 2.65 7.97 10.55
CA ALA A 276 2.99 9.14 11.33
C ALA A 276 1.75 9.70 12.01
N ARG A 277 1.94 10.18 13.24
CA ARG A 277 0.89 10.86 14.01
C ARG A 277 1.36 12.26 14.39
N PRO A 278 0.45 13.21 14.64
CA PRO A 278 0.83 14.54 15.11
C PRO A 278 1.63 14.52 16.42
N SER A 279 1.43 13.49 17.25
CA SER A 279 2.11 13.29 18.54
C SER A 279 2.04 11.82 18.96
N ASP A 280 2.95 11.39 19.84
CA ASP A 280 2.92 10.07 20.48
C ASP A 280 1.61 9.82 21.23
N SER A 281 0.94 10.89 21.70
CA SER A 281 -0.34 10.82 22.42
C SER A 281 -1.57 10.95 21.51
N SER A 282 -1.40 11.13 20.20
CA SER A 282 -2.52 11.26 19.26
C SER A 282 -3.24 9.91 19.03
N PRO A 283 -4.58 9.90 18.86
CA PRO A 283 -5.32 8.68 18.56
C PRO A 283 -4.81 7.97 17.29
N PRO A 284 -4.45 6.67 17.36
CA PRO A 284 -3.79 5.98 16.26
C PRO A 284 -4.77 5.28 15.31
N PHE A 285 -5.91 5.93 14.98
CA PHE A 285 -7.00 5.27 14.25
C PHE A 285 -7.35 5.88 12.89
N LYS A 286 -6.67 6.93 12.45
CA LYS A 286 -6.96 7.61 11.16
C LYS A 286 -7.00 6.62 9.99
N GLU A 287 -5.95 5.82 9.84
CA GLU A 287 -5.79 4.94 8.68
C GLU A 287 -6.73 3.72 8.72
N ILE A 288 -7.01 3.17 9.90
CA ILE A 288 -7.96 2.06 10.03
C ILE A 288 -9.41 2.53 9.82
N LEU A 289 -9.76 3.75 10.21
CA LEU A 289 -11.06 4.36 9.92
C LEU A 289 -11.23 4.64 8.42
N LEU A 290 -10.17 5.07 7.74
CA LEU A 290 -10.17 5.18 6.26
C LEU A 290 -10.35 3.81 5.60
N ALA A 291 -9.70 2.77 6.11
CA ALA A 291 -9.90 1.40 5.63
C ALA A 291 -11.32 0.87 5.89
N GLU A 292 -11.92 1.19 7.04
CA GLU A 292 -13.34 0.89 7.35
C GLU A 292 -14.28 1.61 6.36
N LYS A 293 -14.07 2.91 6.10
CA LYS A 293 -14.83 3.68 5.09
C LYS A 293 -14.70 2.99 3.72
N TRP A 294 -13.48 2.63 3.32
CA TRP A 294 -13.23 1.93 2.05
C TRP A 294 -13.91 0.57 1.97
N ALA A 295 -13.85 -0.24 3.02
CA ALA A 295 -14.50 -1.54 3.06
C ALA A 295 -16.02 -1.41 2.94
N LYS A 296 -16.62 -0.45 3.66
CA LYS A 296 -18.05 -0.13 3.57
C LYS A 296 -18.45 0.31 2.16
N MET A 297 -17.69 1.20 1.53
CA MET A 297 -17.93 1.64 0.14
C MET A 297 -17.88 0.47 -0.86
N ASN A 298 -17.02 -0.52 -0.62
CA ASN A 298 -16.87 -1.69 -1.48
C ASN A 298 -17.75 -2.87 -1.06
N LYS A 299 -18.67 -2.67 -0.10
CA LYS A 299 -19.58 -3.70 0.43
C LYS A 299 -18.84 -4.93 0.97
N LEU A 300 -17.70 -4.71 1.62
CA LEU A 300 -16.87 -5.76 2.22
C LEU A 300 -17.07 -5.83 3.74
N PRO A 301 -17.09 -7.04 4.34
CA PRO A 301 -17.13 -7.19 5.79
C PRO A 301 -15.91 -6.56 6.46
N PHE A 302 -16.16 -5.77 7.50
CA PHE A 302 -15.13 -5.13 8.32
C PHE A 302 -15.68 -4.88 9.72
N PRO A 303 -14.92 -5.19 10.81
CA PRO A 303 -15.45 -5.02 12.15
C PRO A 303 -15.59 -3.53 12.47
N LYS A 304 -16.74 -3.15 13.03
CA LYS A 304 -17.02 -1.74 13.35
C LYS A 304 -16.00 -1.18 14.34
N ILE A 305 -15.34 -0.08 13.98
CA ILE A 305 -14.42 0.61 14.87
C ILE A 305 -15.22 1.57 15.76
N ASP A 306 -15.16 1.37 17.07
CA ASP A 306 -15.85 2.25 18.03
C ASP A 306 -15.13 3.62 18.05
N PRO A 307 -15.82 4.73 17.70
CA PRO A 307 -15.19 6.05 17.67
C PRO A 307 -14.67 6.50 19.04
N ASN A 308 -15.21 5.95 20.14
CA ASN A 308 -14.81 6.30 21.50
C ASN A 308 -13.79 5.30 22.09
N VAL A 309 -13.23 4.38 21.29
CA VAL A 309 -12.27 3.38 21.79
C VAL A 309 -11.06 4.04 22.44
N PHE A 310 -10.56 5.13 21.86
CA PHE A 310 -9.41 5.86 22.42
C PHE A 310 -9.74 6.51 23.76
N ASP A 311 -10.90 7.16 23.87
CA ASP A 311 -11.31 7.85 25.09
C ASP A 311 -11.52 6.87 26.25
N ARG A 312 -12.00 5.67 25.95
CA ARG A 312 -12.20 4.60 26.94
C ARG A 312 -10.90 3.91 27.35
N GLU A 313 -10.03 3.61 26.39
CA GLU A 313 -8.90 2.69 26.59
C GLU A 313 -7.54 3.38 26.72
N GLY A 314 -7.45 4.64 26.29
CA GLY A 314 -6.20 5.37 26.15
C GLY A 314 -5.28 4.74 25.11
N MET A 315 -4.02 5.19 25.09
CA MET A 315 -2.98 4.65 24.22
C MET A 315 -2.55 3.24 24.69
N LYS A 316 -2.56 2.27 23.77
CA LYS A 316 -2.13 0.87 23.96
C LYS A 316 -1.17 0.43 22.86
N GLU A 317 -0.44 -0.66 23.11
CA GLU A 317 0.46 -1.30 22.12
C GLU A 317 -0.32 -1.98 20.98
N CYS A 318 -1.51 -2.52 21.29
CA CYS A 318 -2.46 -3.02 20.30
C CYS A 318 -3.91 -2.94 20.80
N TYR A 319 -4.86 -2.98 19.86
CA TYR A 319 -6.30 -3.03 20.09
C TYR A 319 -6.90 -4.21 19.36
N VAL A 320 -8.04 -4.73 19.84
CA VAL A 320 -8.75 -5.85 19.20
C VAL A 320 -10.14 -5.41 18.79
N PHE A 321 -10.43 -5.50 17.50
CA PHE A 321 -11.74 -5.20 16.92
C PHE A 321 -12.38 -6.50 16.44
N LYS A 322 -13.56 -6.81 17.01
CA LYS A 322 -14.32 -8.02 16.74
C LYS A 322 -15.63 -7.67 16.04
N PRO A 323 -16.19 -8.58 15.23
CA PRO A 323 -17.58 -8.44 14.77
C PRO A 323 -18.54 -8.38 15.96
N LYS A 324 -19.58 -7.54 15.87
CA LYS A 324 -20.51 -7.31 16.99
C LYS A 324 -21.48 -8.47 17.19
N ASP A 325 -21.99 -8.99 16.09
CA ASP A 325 -22.90 -10.12 16.05
C ASP A 325 -22.44 -11.07 14.95
N THR A 326 -21.88 -12.21 15.35
CA THR A 326 -21.37 -13.23 14.43
C THR A 326 -22.48 -13.90 13.60
N SER A 327 -23.75 -13.74 13.99
CA SER A 327 -24.89 -14.29 13.25
C SER A 327 -25.30 -13.42 12.07
N SER A 328 -25.18 -12.09 12.18
CA SER A 328 -25.48 -11.12 11.11
C SER A 328 -24.25 -10.69 10.33
N GLU A 329 -23.09 -10.55 10.99
CA GLU A 329 -21.80 -10.15 10.40
C GLU A 329 -20.98 -11.39 9.98
N LYS A 330 -21.61 -12.28 9.21
CA LYS A 330 -20.95 -13.50 8.73
C LYS A 330 -19.70 -13.16 7.93
N ASP A 331 -18.59 -13.81 8.30
CA ASP A 331 -17.29 -13.72 7.64
C ASP A 331 -16.65 -12.33 7.70
N CYS A 332 -17.04 -11.55 8.69
CA CYS A 332 -16.29 -10.38 9.13
C CYS A 332 -15.03 -10.81 9.90
N PRO A 333 -13.83 -10.35 9.51
CA PRO A 333 -12.61 -10.71 10.22
C PRO A 333 -12.55 -10.09 11.61
N THR A 334 -11.84 -10.74 12.53
CA THR A 334 -11.29 -10.10 13.72
C THR A 334 -9.98 -9.41 13.37
N ILE A 335 -9.79 -8.18 13.85
CA ILE A 335 -8.57 -7.39 13.62
C ILE A 335 -7.86 -7.18 14.95
N ILE A 336 -6.59 -7.59 15.03
CA ILE A 336 -5.65 -7.12 16.05
C ILE A 336 -4.84 -6.00 15.41
N HIS A 337 -4.96 -4.79 15.92
CA HIS A 337 -4.33 -3.60 15.38
C HIS A 337 -3.21 -3.11 16.31
N PHE A 338 -1.98 -3.48 15.97
CA PHE A 338 -0.77 -2.96 16.61
C PHE A 338 -0.48 -1.55 16.11
N VAL A 339 -0.07 -0.68 17.01
CA VAL A 339 0.27 0.71 16.71
C VAL A 339 1.69 1.01 17.16
N LEU A 340 2.39 1.87 16.43
CA LEU A 340 3.71 2.33 16.83
C LEU A 340 3.60 3.25 18.05
N ALA A 341 3.94 2.73 19.24
CA ALA A 341 3.94 3.47 20.50
C ALA A 341 4.96 2.90 21.50
N ASN A 342 5.77 3.77 22.09
CA ASN A 342 6.76 3.41 23.12
C ASN A 342 6.15 3.53 24.53
N ILE A 343 5.50 2.45 24.98
CA ILE A 343 4.75 2.39 26.26
C ILE A 343 5.52 1.55 27.29
N ASN A 344 5.30 0.23 27.33
CA ASN A 344 5.95 -0.61 28.33
C ASN A 344 7.43 -0.84 28.00
N PHE A 345 7.83 -0.71 26.74
CA PHE A 345 9.23 -0.86 26.33
C PHE A 345 10.19 0.10 27.06
N ARG A 346 9.71 1.28 27.48
CA ARG A 346 10.46 2.21 28.35
C ARG A 346 10.88 1.57 29.67
N LYS A 347 10.05 0.68 30.22
CA LYS A 347 10.22 0.06 31.54
C LYS A 347 10.79 -1.35 31.47
N TYR A 348 10.54 -2.07 30.39
CA TYR A 348 10.86 -3.49 30.24
C TYR A 348 11.75 -3.74 29.03
N LYS A 349 12.73 -4.64 29.16
CA LYS A 349 13.62 -5.06 28.07
C LYS A 349 13.14 -6.33 27.36
N ALA A 350 12.29 -7.10 28.02
CA ALA A 350 11.55 -8.23 27.46
C ALA A 350 10.22 -8.37 28.22
N PRO A 351 9.21 -9.07 27.70
CA PRO A 351 7.94 -9.26 28.40
C PRO A 351 8.14 -9.77 29.82
N GLY A 352 7.66 -9.01 30.81
CA GLY A 352 7.81 -9.31 32.24
C GLY A 352 9.21 -9.10 32.84
N VAL A 353 10.20 -8.63 32.07
CA VAL A 353 11.59 -8.40 32.52
C VAL A 353 11.90 -6.91 32.58
N PRO A 354 11.95 -6.29 33.78
CA PRO A 354 12.19 -4.85 33.91
C PRO A 354 13.63 -4.46 33.52
N ARG A 355 13.81 -3.19 33.17
CA ARG A 355 15.11 -2.56 32.98
C ARG A 355 15.69 -2.15 34.33
N GLU A 356 16.94 -2.52 34.58
CA GLU A 356 17.58 -2.32 35.89
C GLU A 356 18.58 -1.17 35.87
N THR A 357 19.51 -1.19 34.90
CA THR A 357 20.58 -0.20 34.79
C THR A 357 20.07 1.12 34.20
N GLN A 358 20.81 2.21 34.44
CA GLN A 358 20.46 3.52 33.86
C GLN A 358 20.62 3.48 32.33
N GLU A 359 21.68 2.84 31.82
CA GLU A 359 21.90 2.67 30.38
C GLU A 359 20.74 1.94 29.68
N GLU A 360 20.18 0.90 30.31
CA GLU A 360 19.01 0.19 29.77
C GLU A 360 17.79 1.10 29.68
N LYS A 361 17.60 1.99 30.66
CA LYS A 361 16.48 2.94 30.73
C LYS A 361 16.65 4.06 29.70
N ASP A 362 17.83 4.66 29.62
CA ASP A 362 18.17 5.72 28.66
C ASP A 362 18.06 5.22 27.21
N PHE A 363 18.39 3.95 26.96
CA PHE A 363 18.20 3.35 25.64
C PHE A 363 16.73 3.32 25.22
N ALA A 364 15.79 3.10 26.14
CA ALA A 364 14.36 3.00 25.82
C ALA A 364 13.59 4.30 26.02
N ASP A 365 14.24 5.34 26.57
CA ASP A 365 13.62 6.64 26.81
C ASP A 365 13.75 7.54 25.58
N PHE A 366 12.82 7.38 24.64
CA PHE A 366 12.75 8.19 23.43
C PHE A 366 11.30 8.29 22.94
N ASP A 367 10.98 9.43 22.34
CA ASP A 367 9.71 9.66 21.69
C ASP A 367 9.80 9.33 20.19
N ILE A 368 8.68 8.95 19.58
CA ILE A 368 8.65 8.64 18.14
C ILE A 368 8.37 9.91 17.33
N PHE A 369 7.30 10.62 17.69
CA PHE A 369 6.74 11.77 16.98
C PHE A 369 6.86 13.07 17.79
N ASP A 370 6.93 13.01 19.13
CA ASP A 370 7.00 14.20 19.98
C ASP A 370 8.39 14.88 19.97
N ASP A 371 9.46 14.14 19.66
CA ASP A 371 10.81 14.70 19.53
C ASP A 371 10.96 15.43 18.19
N PRO A 372 11.20 16.76 18.18
CA PRO A 372 11.40 17.52 16.93
C PRO A 372 12.66 17.10 16.15
N ASN A 373 13.62 16.44 16.79
CA ASN A 373 14.82 15.90 16.15
C ASN A 373 14.74 14.39 15.95
N THR A 374 13.53 13.83 16.00
CA THR A 374 13.30 12.39 15.83
C THR A 374 13.95 11.86 14.55
N PRO A 375 14.74 10.77 14.61
CA PRO A 375 15.25 10.11 13.43
C PRO A 375 14.17 9.30 12.70
N PHE A 376 12.95 9.21 13.25
CA PHE A 376 11.86 8.35 12.76
C PHE A 376 10.89 9.05 11.81
N SER A 377 11.21 10.26 11.34
CA SER A 377 10.44 10.95 10.32
C SER A 377 10.38 10.14 9.03
N THR A 378 9.22 10.14 8.37
CA THR A 378 8.98 9.45 7.09
C THR A 378 9.97 9.87 5.99
N PHE A 379 10.47 11.11 6.03
CA PHE A 379 11.46 11.60 5.07
C PHE A 379 12.91 11.19 5.38
N ASN A 380 13.20 10.63 6.55
CA ASN A 380 14.54 10.25 6.91
C ASN A 380 14.88 8.83 6.41
N PHE A 381 15.99 8.72 5.68
CA PHE A 381 16.51 7.45 5.17
C PHE A 381 17.87 7.07 5.79
N GLN A 382 18.41 7.89 6.69
CA GLN A 382 19.65 7.60 7.40
C GLN A 382 19.38 7.26 8.86
N TYR A 383 19.61 6.01 9.22
CA TYR A 383 19.40 5.50 10.58
C TYR A 383 20.73 5.13 11.24
N PRO A 384 21.18 5.90 12.26
CA PRO A 384 22.23 5.43 13.14
C PRO A 384 21.84 4.09 13.80
N ASN A 385 22.85 3.28 14.15
CA ASN A 385 22.61 1.96 14.74
C ASN A 385 21.71 2.00 15.99
N GLU A 386 21.84 3.06 16.80
CA GLU A 386 21.00 3.25 17.99
C GLU A 386 19.53 3.51 17.62
N ALA A 387 19.25 4.41 16.67
CA ALA A 387 17.90 4.68 16.19
C ALA A 387 17.27 3.43 15.56
N PHE A 388 18.03 2.71 14.73
CA PHE A 388 17.57 1.45 14.13
C PHE A 388 17.19 0.42 15.21
N LYS A 389 18.09 0.17 16.18
CA LYS A 389 17.83 -0.77 17.27
C LYS A 389 16.66 -0.35 18.14
N ARG A 390 16.54 0.93 18.49
CA ARG A 390 15.42 1.45 19.27
C ARG A 390 14.07 1.12 18.64
N LEU A 391 13.89 1.43 17.36
CA LEU A 391 12.64 1.17 16.66
C LEU A 391 12.41 -0.33 16.40
N HIS A 392 13.47 -1.06 16.06
CA HIS A 392 13.43 -2.51 15.85
C HIS A 392 13.01 -3.26 17.13
N ASP A 393 13.76 -3.05 18.22
CA ASP A 393 13.56 -3.71 19.51
C ASP A 393 12.22 -3.29 20.14
N LEU A 394 11.78 -2.04 19.93
CA LEU A 394 10.46 -1.58 20.37
C LEU A 394 9.35 -2.42 19.74
N MET A 395 9.37 -2.62 18.42
CA MET A 395 8.32 -3.37 17.74
C MET A 395 8.41 -4.87 17.98
N GLU A 396 9.62 -5.42 18.13
CA GLU A 396 9.81 -6.78 18.61
C GLU A 396 9.20 -6.96 20.01
N PHE A 397 9.53 -6.08 20.94
CA PHE A 397 8.99 -6.10 22.30
C PHE A 397 7.47 -5.99 22.31
N ASN A 398 6.89 -4.99 21.64
CA ASN A 398 5.44 -4.78 21.61
C ASN A 398 4.73 -6.02 21.05
N THR A 399 5.28 -6.67 20.03
CA THR A 399 4.72 -7.90 19.45
C THR A 399 4.79 -9.06 20.45
N LEU A 400 5.95 -9.30 21.05
CA LEU A 400 6.14 -10.39 22.02
C LEU A 400 5.31 -10.18 23.30
N ASN A 401 5.19 -8.94 23.76
CA ASN A 401 4.45 -8.57 24.96
C ASN A 401 2.94 -8.80 24.82
N ASN A 402 2.43 -8.87 23.58
CA ASN A 402 1.01 -9.10 23.28
C ASN A 402 0.76 -10.47 22.62
N ILE A 403 1.68 -11.43 22.76
CA ILE A 403 1.54 -12.77 22.16
C ILE A 403 0.28 -13.50 22.64
N ASP A 404 -0.13 -13.27 23.89
CA ASP A 404 -1.31 -13.92 24.45
C ASP A 404 -2.62 -13.35 23.87
N VAL A 405 -2.64 -12.07 23.47
CA VAL A 405 -3.75 -11.47 22.73
C VAL A 405 -3.91 -12.15 21.36
N ILE A 406 -2.78 -12.41 20.68
CA ILE A 406 -2.76 -13.11 19.40
C ILE A 406 -3.28 -14.55 19.56
N LYS A 407 -2.78 -15.29 20.56
CA LYS A 407 -3.24 -16.65 20.85
C LYS A 407 -4.73 -16.68 21.17
N GLN A 408 -5.22 -15.72 21.95
CA GLN A 408 -6.64 -15.63 22.30
C GLN A 408 -7.51 -15.42 21.06
N ALA A 409 -7.15 -14.49 20.17
CA ALA A 409 -7.88 -14.27 18.93
C ALA A 409 -7.82 -15.49 17.98
N MET A 410 -6.69 -16.21 17.95
CA MET A 410 -6.58 -17.47 17.21
C MET A 410 -7.51 -18.55 17.77
N MET A 411 -7.58 -18.71 19.09
CA MET A 411 -8.51 -19.66 19.72
C MET A 411 -9.96 -19.34 19.37
N GLU A 412 -10.36 -18.06 19.45
CA GLU A 412 -11.70 -17.61 19.08
C GLU A 412 -11.99 -17.81 17.59
N SER A 413 -11.02 -17.55 16.72
CA SER A 413 -11.15 -17.79 15.27
C SER A 413 -11.32 -19.28 14.96
N ILE A 414 -10.66 -20.17 15.71
CA ILE A 414 -10.83 -21.62 15.59
C ILE A 414 -12.24 -22.03 16.00
N GLU A 415 -12.77 -21.52 17.13
CA GLU A 415 -14.14 -21.81 17.54
C GLU A 415 -15.16 -21.30 16.52
N TYR A 416 -14.99 -20.07 16.02
CA TYR A 416 -15.82 -19.52 14.93
C TYR A 416 -15.83 -20.45 13.70
N ARG A 417 -14.67 -20.95 13.28
CA ARG A 417 -14.55 -21.86 12.12
C ARG A 417 -15.19 -23.23 12.33
N LYS A 418 -15.37 -23.69 13.56
CA LYS A 418 -16.11 -24.95 13.83
C LYS A 418 -17.58 -24.81 13.50
N GLU A 419 -18.15 -23.64 13.74
CA GLU A 419 -19.56 -23.33 13.46
C GLU A 419 -19.75 -22.80 12.03
N ASN A 420 -18.72 -22.16 11.47
CA ASN A 420 -18.74 -21.51 10.16
C ASN A 420 -17.57 -22.02 9.29
N PRO A 421 -17.74 -23.13 8.55
CA PRO A 421 -16.69 -23.69 7.69
C PRO A 421 -16.22 -22.70 6.62
N SER A 422 -14.92 -22.73 6.30
CA SER A 422 -14.31 -21.81 5.34
C SER A 422 -14.97 -21.86 3.95
N ARG A 423 -15.35 -20.67 3.44
CA ARG A 423 -15.99 -20.44 2.13
C ARG A 423 -15.14 -20.86 0.93
N CYS A 424 -13.81 -20.85 1.05
CA CYS A 424 -12.87 -21.19 -0.03
C CYS A 424 -12.00 -22.39 0.33
N SER A 425 -12.64 -23.55 0.58
CA SER A 425 -11.91 -24.81 0.69
C SER A 425 -11.50 -25.33 -0.70
N VAL A 426 -10.31 -24.95 -1.15
CA VAL A 426 -9.69 -25.66 -2.28
C VAL A 426 -9.13 -26.97 -1.74
N SER A 427 -9.81 -28.08 -2.01
CA SER A 427 -9.28 -29.40 -1.67
C SER A 427 -8.05 -29.72 -2.55
N LEU A 428 -7.10 -30.50 -2.04
CA LEU A 428 -5.98 -31.03 -2.83
C LEU A 428 -6.48 -31.73 -4.11
N SER A 429 -7.58 -32.49 -4.01
CA SER A 429 -8.26 -33.09 -5.16
C SER A 429 -8.75 -32.07 -6.20
N SER A 430 -9.20 -30.88 -5.77
CA SER A 430 -9.60 -29.80 -6.68
C SER A 430 -8.40 -29.23 -7.46
N VAL A 431 -7.22 -29.20 -6.84
CA VAL A 431 -5.96 -28.76 -7.48
C VAL A 431 -5.46 -29.82 -8.49
N GLU A 432 -5.51 -31.09 -8.11
CA GLU A 432 -5.09 -32.22 -8.95
C GLU A 432 -5.98 -32.36 -10.19
N ALA A 433 -7.31 -32.25 -10.02
CA ALA A 433 -8.25 -32.29 -11.13
C ALA A 433 -7.95 -31.19 -12.17
N ARG A 434 -7.68 -29.94 -11.73
CA ARG A 434 -7.30 -28.84 -12.62
C ARG A 434 -5.99 -29.08 -13.37
N ARG A 435 -5.00 -29.73 -12.74
CA ARG A 435 -3.75 -30.13 -13.43
C ARG A 435 -4.01 -31.15 -14.54
N PHE A 436 -4.96 -32.06 -14.37
CA PHE A 436 -5.35 -33.01 -15.42
C PHE A 436 -6.08 -32.32 -16.59
N PHE A 437 -6.98 -31.38 -16.31
CA PHE A 437 -7.69 -30.63 -17.36
C PHE A 437 -6.75 -29.76 -18.20
N ASN A 438 -5.77 -29.10 -17.59
CA ASN A 438 -4.79 -28.29 -18.34
C ASN A 438 -3.82 -29.13 -19.19
N LYS A 439 -3.57 -30.40 -18.84
CA LYS A 439 -2.80 -31.32 -19.71
C LYS A 439 -3.55 -31.74 -20.96
N ASN A 440 -4.88 -31.83 -20.92
CA ASN A 440 -5.68 -32.27 -22.06
C ASN A 440 -5.94 -31.15 -23.08
N ASN A 441 -5.71 -29.88 -22.73
CA ASN A 441 -5.80 -28.73 -23.65
C ASN A 441 -4.46 -28.37 -24.32
N LEU A 442 -3.40 -29.17 -24.10
CA LEU A 442 -2.07 -29.00 -24.69
C LEU A 442 -1.70 -30.09 -25.71
N ASN A 443 -2.70 -30.86 -26.19
CA ASN A 443 -2.53 -31.82 -27.28
C ASN A 443 -3.26 -31.37 -28.54
#